data_AF-A0A412CNG9-F1
#
_entry.id   AF-A0A412CNG9-F1
#
_cell.length_a   1.000
_cell.length_b   1.000
_cell.length_c   1.000
_cell.angle_alpha   90.00
_cell.angle_beta   90.00
_cell.angle_gamma   90.00
#
_symmetry.space_group_name_H-M   'P 1'
#
loop_
_entity.id
_entity.type
_entity.pdbx_description
1 polymer ?
#
loop_
_entity_poly.entity_id
_entity_poly.type
_entity_poly.pdbx_seq_one_letter_code
_entity_poly.pdbx_strand_id
1 'polypeptide(L)'
;MITTRIQIESYLAEYVRGKYYDETVGTVRFPSSSDIYVTVYDLMEKRPVNCPADRGNLEFMLPDRREANFAGGKSPEQFNYISVRGTAILEKRLRALMWAELHELMDENKHLHGIEFKETVFTFLKKYNISSIQEDGLLKNYQRWRDSFRRKKKRAYNRKKV
;
A
#
# COMPACT_ATOMS: atom_id res chain seq x y z
N MET A 1 -13.88 17.63 -8.55
CA MET A 1 -13.15 16.41 -8.14
C MET A 1 -11.84 16.39 -8.92
N ILE A 2 -10.71 16.36 -8.23
CA ILE A 2 -9.39 16.28 -8.86
C ILE A 2 -8.78 14.92 -8.55
N THR A 3 -8.38 14.19 -9.58
CA THR A 3 -7.69 12.90 -9.47
C THR A 3 -6.28 13.02 -9.98
N THR A 4 -5.43 12.08 -9.57
CA THR A 4 -4.07 11.92 -10.10
C THR A 4 -3.82 10.44 -10.39
N ARG A 5 -2.80 10.15 -11.20
CA ARG A 5 -2.36 8.79 -11.52
C ARG A 5 -0.90 8.59 -11.13
N ILE A 6 -0.61 7.46 -10.52
CA ILE A 6 0.76 7.04 -10.22
C ILE A 6 1.03 5.64 -10.73
N GLN A 7 2.28 5.35 -11.06
CA GLN A 7 2.73 4.02 -11.42
C GLN A 7 3.35 3.33 -10.19
N ILE A 8 2.77 2.21 -9.78
CA ILE A 8 3.27 1.36 -8.68
C ILE A 8 3.26 -0.11 -9.10
N GLU A 9 3.72 -1.02 -8.23
CA GLU A 9 3.58 -2.45 -8.46
C GLU A 9 2.10 -2.87 -8.65
N SER A 10 1.83 -3.70 -9.65
CA SER A 10 0.47 -4.04 -10.07
C SER A 10 -0.39 -4.63 -8.96
N TYR A 11 0.17 -5.48 -8.09
CA TYR A 11 -0.62 -6.11 -7.04
C TYR A 11 -1.00 -5.13 -5.93
N LEU A 12 -0.21 -4.06 -5.74
CA LEU A 12 -0.56 -2.96 -4.85
C LEU A 12 -1.68 -2.11 -5.47
N ALA A 13 -1.63 -1.84 -6.77
CA ALA A 13 -2.71 -1.13 -7.46
C ALA A 13 -4.03 -1.93 -7.45
N GLU A 14 -3.97 -3.26 -7.58
CA GLU A 14 -5.11 -4.16 -7.40
C GLU A 14 -5.64 -4.13 -5.97
N TYR A 15 -4.76 -4.30 -4.96
CA TYR A 15 -5.12 -4.24 -3.55
C TYR A 15 -5.81 -2.92 -3.18
N VAL A 16 -5.24 -1.78 -3.59
CA VAL A 16 -5.77 -0.46 -3.28
C VAL A 16 -7.13 -0.24 -3.94
N ARG A 17 -7.32 -0.69 -5.18
CA ARG A 17 -8.65 -0.66 -5.83
C ARG A 17 -9.64 -1.56 -5.10
N GLY A 18 -9.27 -2.81 -4.81
CA GLY A 18 -10.15 -3.73 -4.08
C GLY A 18 -10.56 -3.21 -2.70
N LYS A 19 -9.71 -2.40 -2.05
CA LYS A 19 -9.97 -1.90 -0.69
C LYS A 19 -10.65 -0.54 -0.62
N TYR A 20 -10.34 0.38 -1.54
CA TYR A 20 -10.70 1.80 -1.42
C TYR A 20 -11.44 2.36 -2.64
N TYR A 21 -11.85 1.52 -3.59
CA TYR A 21 -12.66 2.00 -4.70
C TYR A 21 -14.02 2.49 -4.22
N ASP A 22 -14.38 3.72 -4.60
CA ASP A 22 -15.65 4.35 -4.28
C ASP A 22 -16.47 4.45 -5.57
N GLU A 23 -17.53 3.65 -5.68
CA GLU A 23 -18.41 3.59 -6.85
C GLU A 23 -19.07 4.94 -7.15
N THR A 24 -19.32 5.77 -6.12
CA THR A 24 -19.95 7.09 -6.29
C THR A 24 -19.01 8.09 -6.96
N VAL A 25 -17.71 7.87 -6.82
CA VAL A 25 -16.64 8.72 -7.35
C VAL A 25 -16.04 8.10 -8.64
N GLY A 26 -16.19 6.79 -8.83
CA GLY A 26 -15.65 6.06 -9.98
C GLY A 26 -14.14 5.86 -9.92
N THR A 27 -13.51 6.02 -8.74
CA THR A 27 -12.08 5.83 -8.54
C THR A 27 -11.76 5.53 -7.07
N VAL A 28 -10.49 5.34 -6.75
CA VAL A 28 -10.03 5.15 -5.37
C VAL A 28 -10.23 6.43 -4.56
N ARG A 29 -10.83 6.30 -3.38
CA ARG A 29 -10.97 7.38 -2.41
C ARG A 29 -10.47 6.93 -1.05
N PHE A 30 -9.37 7.54 -0.60
CA PHE A 30 -8.87 7.28 0.74
C PHE A 30 -9.77 7.96 1.80
N PRO A 31 -10.11 7.26 2.90
CA PRO A 31 -10.86 7.85 4.00
C PRO A 31 -10.12 9.05 4.62
N SER A 32 -10.82 10.13 4.94
CA SER A 32 -10.21 11.35 5.50
C SER A 32 -9.51 11.13 6.85
N SER A 33 -9.94 10.12 7.61
CA SER A 33 -9.35 9.69 8.88
C SER A 33 -8.11 8.81 8.73
N SER A 34 -7.76 8.39 7.50
CA SER A 34 -6.65 7.47 7.28
C SER A 34 -5.29 8.17 7.18
N ASP A 35 -4.23 7.51 7.67
CA ASP A 35 -2.84 7.97 7.53
C ASP A 35 -2.43 8.13 6.06
N ILE A 36 -2.98 7.27 5.18
CA ILE A 36 -2.69 7.35 3.74
C ILE A 36 -3.26 8.62 3.11
N TYR A 37 -4.45 9.07 3.56
CA TYR A 37 -5.02 10.35 3.12
C TYR A 37 -4.14 11.53 3.55
N VAL A 38 -3.59 11.49 4.77
CA VAL A 38 -2.62 12.49 5.25
C VAL A 38 -1.35 12.46 4.40
N THR A 39 -0.79 11.27 4.19
CA THR A 39 0.43 11.08 3.41
C THR A 39 0.28 11.63 1.99
N VAL A 40 -0.83 11.37 1.32
CA VAL A 40 -1.09 11.91 -0.01
C VAL A 40 -1.14 13.43 0.02
N TYR A 41 -1.85 14.03 0.99
CA TYR A 41 -1.93 15.49 1.13
C TYR A 41 -0.53 16.12 1.32
N ASP A 42 0.31 15.51 2.15
CA ASP A 42 1.67 15.99 2.40
C ASP A 42 2.56 15.88 1.16
N LEU A 43 2.33 14.90 0.30
CA LEU A 43 3.05 14.68 -0.95
C LEU A 43 2.53 15.50 -2.15
N MET A 44 1.36 16.14 -2.04
CA MET A 44 0.82 17.00 -3.08
C MET A 44 1.72 18.21 -3.33
N GLU A 45 2.04 18.47 -4.58
CA GLU A 45 2.90 19.55 -5.05
C GLU A 45 2.26 20.27 -6.24
N LYS A 46 2.71 21.50 -6.53
CA LYS A 46 2.33 22.19 -7.77
C LYS A 46 3.00 21.50 -8.94
N ARG A 47 2.26 21.29 -10.03
CA ARG A 47 2.81 20.67 -11.24
C ARG A 47 3.91 21.56 -11.84
N PRO A 48 5.12 21.03 -12.09
CA PRO A 48 6.14 21.75 -12.83
C PRO A 48 5.68 22.03 -14.27
N VAL A 49 6.01 23.21 -14.82
CA VAL A 49 5.51 23.71 -16.12
C VAL A 49 5.74 22.71 -17.27
N ASN A 50 6.86 21.99 -17.25
CA ASN A 50 7.26 21.06 -18.32
C ASN A 50 6.96 19.58 -17.99
N CYS A 51 6.18 19.30 -16.94
CA CYS A 51 5.86 17.93 -16.57
C CYS A 51 4.64 17.44 -17.37
N PRO A 52 4.71 16.26 -18.03
CA PRO A 52 3.57 15.70 -18.74
C PRO A 52 2.40 15.38 -17.81
N ALA A 53 1.24 15.09 -18.40
CA ALA A 53 0.09 14.59 -17.68
C ALA A 53 0.42 13.29 -16.92
N ASP A 54 -0.20 13.12 -15.76
CA ASP A 54 0.03 11.97 -14.89
C ASP A 54 -0.37 10.66 -15.58
N ARG A 55 0.48 9.64 -15.44
CA ARG A 55 0.29 8.30 -16.00
C ARG A 55 0.53 7.27 -14.92
N GLY A 56 -0.18 6.14 -15.02
CA GLY A 56 0.07 5.00 -14.17
C GLY A 56 -1.13 4.07 -14.01
N ASN A 57 -0.90 2.98 -13.30
CA ASN A 57 -1.87 1.91 -13.07
C ASN A 57 -2.76 2.12 -11.83
N LEU A 58 -2.53 3.18 -11.04
CA LEU A 58 -3.38 3.55 -9.92
C LEU A 58 -3.86 5.00 -10.07
N GLU A 59 -5.17 5.16 -10.24
CA GLU A 59 -5.86 6.45 -10.16
C GLU A 59 -6.55 6.58 -8.80
N PHE A 60 -6.48 7.76 -8.19
CA PHE A 60 -7.17 8.06 -6.94
C PHE A 60 -7.53 9.54 -6.83
N MET A 61 -8.53 9.83 -6.02
CA MET A 61 -8.97 11.19 -5.69
C MET A 61 -7.97 11.86 -4.74
N LEU A 62 -7.58 13.10 -5.05
CA LEU A 62 -6.72 13.88 -4.18
C LEU A 62 -7.48 14.34 -2.92
N PRO A 63 -6.82 14.31 -1.75
CA PRO A 63 -7.33 14.86 -0.50
C PRO A 63 -7.70 16.35 -0.60
N ASP A 64 -8.94 16.69 -0.27
CA ASP A 64 -9.37 18.08 -0.03
C ASP A 64 -9.62 18.32 1.47
N ARG A 65 -8.65 18.96 2.13
CA ARG A 65 -8.74 19.35 3.54
C ARG A 65 -9.20 20.80 3.65
N ARG A 66 -10.51 21.04 3.52
CA ARG A 66 -11.08 22.39 3.45
C ARG A 66 -10.60 23.33 4.56
N GLU A 67 -10.66 22.90 5.82
CA GLU A 67 -10.19 23.71 6.96
C GLU A 67 -8.71 24.08 6.85
N ALA A 68 -7.85 23.12 6.49
CA ALA A 68 -6.42 23.37 6.26
C ALA A 68 -6.18 24.28 5.04
N ASN A 69 -7.01 24.14 3.99
CA ASN A 69 -6.90 24.91 2.76
C ASN A 69 -7.24 26.39 2.98
N PHE A 70 -8.20 26.72 3.86
CA PHE A 70 -8.47 28.10 4.27
C PHE A 70 -7.29 28.75 5.02
N ALA A 71 -6.46 27.96 5.71
CA ALA A 71 -5.26 28.41 6.39
C ALA A 71 -4.02 28.48 5.47
N GLY A 72 -4.21 28.59 4.15
CA GLY A 72 -3.12 28.60 3.16
C GLY A 72 -2.57 27.20 2.82
N GLY A 73 -3.38 26.15 3.02
CA GLY A 73 -3.04 24.77 2.70
C GLY A 73 -3.00 24.44 1.20
N LYS A 74 -2.87 23.14 0.92
CA LYS A 74 -2.73 22.59 -0.45
C LYS A 74 -4.09 22.26 -1.08
N SER A 75 -4.68 23.22 -1.81
CA SER A 75 -5.89 22.94 -2.57
C SER A 75 -5.61 21.98 -3.74
N PRO A 76 -6.45 20.96 -4.00
CA PRO A 76 -6.26 20.03 -5.11
C PRO A 76 -6.25 20.69 -6.49
N GLU A 77 -6.87 21.85 -6.66
CA GLU A 77 -6.86 22.57 -7.94
C GLU A 77 -5.45 23.08 -8.29
N GLN A 78 -4.67 23.45 -7.26
CA GLN A 78 -3.32 23.99 -7.42
C GLN A 78 -2.22 22.94 -7.20
N PHE A 79 -2.43 22.02 -6.25
CA PHE A 79 -1.44 21.02 -5.82
C PHE A 79 -1.87 19.62 -6.29
N ASN A 80 -1.93 19.41 -7.61
CA ASN A 80 -2.42 18.19 -8.24
C ASN A 80 -1.34 17.25 -8.78
N TYR A 81 -0.11 17.37 -8.30
CA TYR A 81 1.01 16.57 -8.76
C TYR A 81 1.65 15.80 -7.61
N ILE A 82 1.98 14.53 -7.86
CA ILE A 82 2.81 13.71 -6.98
C ILE A 82 4.10 13.39 -7.73
N SER A 83 5.24 13.79 -7.17
CA SER A 83 6.55 13.56 -7.79
C SER A 83 6.90 12.07 -7.86
N VAL A 84 7.90 11.71 -8.66
CA VAL A 84 8.44 10.33 -8.71
C VAL A 84 8.91 9.88 -7.32
N ARG A 85 9.54 10.77 -6.55
CA ARG A 85 9.92 10.51 -5.16
C ARG A 85 8.70 10.33 -4.26
N GLY A 86 7.68 11.19 -4.40
CA GLY A 86 6.43 11.06 -3.66
C GLY A 86 5.73 9.72 -3.95
N THR A 87 5.73 9.31 -5.22
CA THR A 87 5.20 8.01 -5.65
C THR A 87 5.91 6.86 -4.96
N ALA A 88 7.24 6.85 -4.90
CA ALA A 88 8.01 5.82 -4.20
C ALA A 88 7.72 5.77 -2.68
N ILE A 89 7.54 6.93 -2.04
CA ILE A 89 7.15 7.02 -0.62
C ILE A 89 5.75 6.44 -0.42
N LEU A 90 4.81 6.84 -1.27
CA LEU A 90 3.42 6.40 -1.21
C LEU A 90 3.31 4.90 -1.45
N GLU A 91 4.02 4.36 -2.45
CA GLU A 91 4.08 2.93 -2.71
C GLU A 91 4.59 2.14 -1.51
N LYS A 92 5.65 2.61 -0.86
CA LYS A 92 6.19 1.97 0.35
C LYS A 92 5.16 1.94 1.49
N ARG A 93 4.38 3.00 1.65
CA ARG A 93 3.31 3.09 2.65
C ARG A 93 2.15 2.14 2.32
N LEU A 94 1.68 2.13 1.08
CA LEU A 94 0.63 1.22 0.61
C LEU A 94 1.04 -0.25 0.78
N ARG A 95 2.29 -0.57 0.46
CA ARG A 95 2.87 -1.89 0.67
C ARG A 95 2.88 -2.30 2.14
N ALA A 96 3.29 -1.39 3.04
CA ALA A 96 3.26 -1.66 4.47
C ALA A 96 1.84 -1.91 4.98
N LEU A 97 0.84 -1.15 4.50
CA LEU A 97 -0.56 -1.35 4.84
C LEU A 97 -1.07 -2.74 4.40
N MET A 98 -0.80 -3.13 3.15
CA MET A 98 -1.19 -4.45 2.65
C MET A 98 -0.56 -5.57 3.47
N TRP A 99 0.74 -5.48 3.77
CA TRP A 99 1.43 -6.52 4.54
C TRP A 99 0.94 -6.59 5.97
N ALA A 100 0.73 -5.45 6.64
CA ALA A 100 0.21 -5.44 8.00
C ALA A 100 -1.15 -6.15 8.07
N GLU A 101 -2.07 -5.81 7.16
CA GLU A 101 -3.39 -6.44 7.11
C GLU A 101 -3.30 -7.94 6.83
N LEU A 102 -2.48 -8.36 5.86
CA LEU A 102 -2.35 -9.77 5.54
C LEU A 102 -1.70 -10.56 6.69
N HIS A 103 -0.65 -10.02 7.32
CA HIS A 103 0.04 -10.69 8.42
C HIS A 103 -0.86 -10.85 9.63
N GLU A 104 -1.62 -9.81 9.97
CA GLU A 104 -2.64 -9.85 11.03
C GLU A 104 -3.69 -10.92 10.75
N LEU A 105 -4.25 -10.94 9.53
CA LEU A 105 -5.25 -11.94 9.13
C LEU A 105 -4.67 -13.36 9.16
N MET A 106 -3.43 -13.55 8.71
CA MET A 106 -2.75 -14.85 8.72
C MET A 106 -2.54 -15.37 10.15
N ASP A 107 -2.10 -14.50 11.06
CA ASP A 107 -1.88 -14.87 12.46
C ASP A 107 -3.22 -15.18 13.16
N GLU A 108 -4.24 -14.35 12.97
CA GLU A 108 -5.58 -14.54 13.53
C GLU A 108 -6.19 -15.87 13.06
N ASN A 109 -6.25 -16.09 11.74
CA ASN A 109 -6.79 -17.30 11.15
C ASN A 109 -6.04 -18.55 11.60
N LYS A 110 -4.71 -18.49 11.69
CA LYS A 110 -3.92 -19.66 12.08
C LYS A 110 -4.08 -19.99 13.56
N HIS A 111 -4.08 -18.97 14.43
CA HIS A 111 -3.97 -19.17 15.87
C HIS A 111 -5.32 -19.22 16.58
N LEU A 112 -6.34 -18.53 16.08
CA LEU A 112 -7.68 -18.53 16.67
C LEU A 112 -8.62 -19.51 15.96
N HIS A 113 -8.45 -19.72 14.65
CA HIS A 113 -9.39 -20.51 13.84
C HIS A 113 -8.80 -21.80 13.26
N GLY A 114 -7.50 -22.04 13.43
CA GLY A 114 -6.83 -23.24 12.92
C GLY A 114 -6.71 -23.31 11.40
N ILE A 115 -7.04 -22.23 10.68
CA ILE A 115 -7.04 -22.17 9.21
C ILE A 115 -5.59 -22.18 8.70
N GLU A 116 -5.37 -22.83 7.55
CA GLU A 116 -4.05 -22.85 6.93
C GLU A 116 -3.66 -21.51 6.33
N PHE A 117 -2.38 -21.16 6.40
CA PHE A 117 -1.86 -19.92 5.82
C PHE A 117 -2.16 -19.79 4.32
N LYS A 118 -2.10 -20.91 3.57
CA LYS A 118 -2.39 -20.92 2.14
C LYS A 118 -3.84 -20.52 1.85
N GLU A 119 -4.78 -21.03 2.64
CA GLU A 119 -6.21 -20.69 2.52
C GLU A 119 -6.45 -19.20 2.83
N THR A 120 -5.76 -18.67 3.83
CA THR A 120 -5.83 -17.24 4.17
C THR A 120 -5.28 -16.37 3.04
N VAL A 121 -4.15 -16.74 2.44
CA VAL A 121 -3.60 -15.99 1.30
C VAL A 121 -4.52 -16.06 0.08
N PHE A 122 -5.07 -17.24 -0.23
CA PHE A 122 -6.02 -17.39 -1.34
C PHE A 122 -7.26 -16.50 -1.15
N THR A 123 -7.89 -16.57 0.02
CA THR A 123 -9.07 -15.75 0.35
C THR A 123 -8.75 -14.26 0.35
N PHE A 124 -7.56 -13.83 0.80
CA PHE A 124 -7.12 -12.44 0.73
C PHE A 124 -6.98 -11.93 -0.71
N LEU A 125 -6.32 -12.72 -1.58
CA LEU A 125 -6.18 -12.36 -3.00
C LEU A 125 -7.55 -12.27 -3.68
N LYS A 126 -8.47 -13.19 -3.38
CA LYS A 126 -9.84 -13.16 -3.89
C LYS A 126 -10.63 -11.96 -3.39
N LYS A 127 -10.55 -11.65 -2.09
CA LYS A 127 -11.25 -10.52 -1.47
C LYS A 127 -10.94 -9.20 -2.17
N TYR A 128 -9.67 -8.98 -2.53
CA TYR A 128 -9.21 -7.75 -3.16
C TYR A 128 -9.01 -7.85 -4.68
N ASN A 129 -9.45 -8.95 -5.29
CA ASN A 129 -9.29 -9.24 -6.72
C ASN A 129 -7.85 -9.01 -7.23
N ILE A 130 -6.87 -9.53 -6.48
CA ILE A 130 -5.45 -9.44 -6.79
C ILE A 130 -5.06 -10.66 -7.63
N SER A 131 -4.45 -10.40 -8.78
CA SER A 131 -4.08 -11.44 -9.77
C SER A 131 -2.64 -11.34 -10.25
N SER A 132 -1.99 -10.20 -10.02
CA SER A 132 -0.64 -9.91 -10.52
C SER A 132 0.51 -10.39 -9.62
N ILE A 133 0.20 -11.13 -8.54
CA ILE A 133 1.18 -11.80 -7.68
C ILE A 133 0.69 -13.20 -7.32
N GLN A 134 1.62 -14.16 -7.24
CA GLN A 134 1.32 -15.54 -6.84
C GLN A 134 1.30 -15.70 -5.31
N GLU A 135 0.44 -16.59 -4.81
CA GLU A 135 0.30 -16.94 -3.38
C GLU A 135 1.64 -17.24 -2.69
N ASP A 136 2.52 -18.00 -3.35
CA ASP A 136 3.85 -18.35 -2.85
C ASP A 136 4.72 -17.11 -2.54
N GLY A 137 4.55 -16.03 -3.30
CA GLY A 137 5.20 -14.76 -3.04
C GLY A 137 4.81 -14.15 -1.69
N LEU A 138 3.52 -14.19 -1.34
CA LEU A 138 3.01 -13.67 -0.07
C LEU A 138 3.41 -14.59 1.11
N LEU A 139 3.33 -15.91 0.93
CA LEU A 139 3.75 -16.88 1.95
C LEU A 139 5.24 -16.75 2.28
N LYS A 140 6.11 -16.59 1.27
CA LYS A 140 7.54 -16.35 1.47
C LYS A 140 7.80 -15.01 2.16
N ASN A 141 7.04 -13.97 1.85
CA ASN A 141 7.14 -12.69 2.54
C ASN A 141 6.84 -12.84 4.04
N TYR A 142 5.69 -13.45 4.37
CA TYR A 142 5.29 -13.72 5.74
C TYR A 142 6.33 -14.55 6.50
N GLN A 143 6.86 -15.60 5.87
CA GLN A 143 7.92 -16.43 6.47
C GLN A 143 9.17 -15.60 6.82
N ARG A 144 9.65 -14.76 5.90
CA ARG A 144 10.83 -13.90 6.14
C ARG A 144 10.57 -12.88 7.25
N TRP A 145 9.38 -12.29 7.28
CA TRP A 145 8.96 -11.36 8.33
C TRP A 145 8.96 -12.07 9.69
N ARG A 146 8.32 -13.23 9.80
CA ARG A 146 8.28 -14.04 11.02
C ARG A 146 9.67 -14.45 11.51
N ASP A 147 10.55 -14.84 10.59
CA ASP A 147 11.93 -15.22 10.93
C ASP A 147 12.75 -14.03 11.44
N SER A 148 12.42 -12.79 11.04
CA SER A 148 13.10 -11.59 11.53
C SER A 148 12.91 -11.38 13.04
N PHE A 149 11.75 -11.73 13.60
CA PHE A 149 11.49 -11.71 15.05
C PHE A 149 12.09 -12.91 15.78
N ARG A 150 12.24 -14.05 15.09
CA ARG A 150 12.60 -15.35 15.70
C ARG A 150 14.07 -15.74 15.54
N ARG A 151 14.96 -14.84 15.08
CA ARG A 151 16.40 -15.14 14.98
C ARG A 151 16.98 -15.55 16.35
N LYS A 152 16.98 -16.86 16.62
CA LYS A 152 17.94 -17.49 17.54
C LYS A 152 19.34 -17.12 17.05
N LYS A 153 20.25 -16.78 17.97
CA LYS A 153 21.69 -16.56 17.69
C LYS A 153 22.15 -17.58 16.64
N LYS A 154 22.68 -17.09 15.51
CA LYS A 154 23.22 -17.92 14.43
C LYS A 154 24.13 -18.98 15.07
N ARG A 155 23.82 -20.26 14.92
CA ARG A 155 24.61 -21.35 15.51
C ARG A 155 26.05 -21.16 15.04
N ALA A 156 26.99 -20.99 15.97
CA ALA A 156 28.39 -20.80 15.63
C ALA A 156 28.88 -22.02 14.84
N TYR A 157 29.44 -21.78 13.66
CA TYR A 157 30.05 -22.85 12.87
C TYR A 157 31.44 -23.15 13.46
N ASN A 158 31.47 -24.01 14.48
CA ASN A 158 32.72 -24.52 15.03
C ASN A 158 33.22 -25.65 14.12
N ARG A 159 33.95 -25.29 13.06
CA ARG A 159 34.71 -26.29 12.28
C ARG A 159 35.74 -26.90 13.23
N LYS A 160 35.58 -28.17 13.61
CA LYS A 160 36.63 -28.89 14.34
C LYS A 160 37.88 -28.86 13.45
N LYS A 161 38.96 -28.25 13.96
CA LYS A 161 40.29 -28.42 13.35
C LYS A 161 40.63 -29.90 13.54
N VAL A 162 40.75 -30.61 12.42
CA VAL A 162 41.38 -31.93 12.34
C VAL A 162 42.88 -31.72 12.35
#